data_AF-A0A2C5XB48-F1
#
_entry.id   AF-A0A2C5XB48-F1
#
_cell.length_a   1.000
_cell.length_b   1.000
_cell.length_c   1.000
_cell.angle_alpha   90.00
_cell.angle_beta   90.00
_cell.angle_gamma   90.00
#
_symmetry.space_group_name_H-M   'P 1'
#
loop_
_entity.id
_entity.type
_entity.pdbx_description
1 polymer ?
#
loop_
_entity_poly.entity_id
_entity_poly.type
_entity_poly.pdbx_seq_one_letter_code
_entity_poly.pdbx_strand_id
1 'polypeptide(L)'
;MLNPLCSLFLVLALVQLILCADDYYKVLQVDKTATDKQLKSAYRKLSKKYHPDKNQGDESAHEKFVQVSEAYDVLSNQETRQIYDRYGHEGIKSHRQGGQGQANHDPFDLFSRFFGGHGHFGHSSHEPRGHNVEVRVQVSLRDFYTGATTEFRWDKQVICETCQGSGSADGHVDTCPHCSGRGIRIVKQQLAPGMFQQMQMRCDACAGRGKTIKHKCPACGGARVLRTATTVSLDITRGAPRDSRVVYENEADQSPDYVAGDLVVTLVEKPPDAEGNNPQNVDGIYFRRQGDDLYWTEVLSLREAWMGDWQRNLTHLDGHLVRLGRPRGKVVQPGHVDTIADQGMPRWNEEGDHGLGYGKLYVTYELVLPDQMDAKMTNQFWDLWEKWRKTSSVSLHEDSGRPDPPERDEL
;
A
#
# COMPACT_ATOMS: atom_id res chain seq x y z
N MET A 1 -39.81 -49.59 -41.36
CA MET A 1 -40.35 -48.79 -40.24
C MET A 1 -39.22 -48.62 -39.23
N LEU A 2 -38.71 -47.40 -39.03
CA LEU A 2 -37.58 -47.18 -38.12
C LEU A 2 -37.99 -47.52 -36.68
N ASN A 3 -37.10 -48.24 -35.99
CA ASN A 3 -37.30 -48.79 -34.65
C ASN A 3 -37.46 -47.63 -33.62
N PRO A 4 -38.53 -47.59 -32.80
CA PRO A 4 -38.80 -46.46 -31.89
C PRO A 4 -37.68 -46.18 -30.87
N LEU A 5 -36.88 -47.19 -30.51
CA LEU A 5 -35.69 -47.05 -29.67
C LEU A 5 -34.59 -46.22 -30.34
N CYS A 6 -34.47 -46.29 -31.67
CA CYS A 6 -33.46 -45.55 -32.43
C CYS A 6 -33.84 -44.06 -32.54
N SER A 7 -35.14 -43.75 -32.68
CA SER A 7 -35.63 -42.36 -32.62
C SER A 7 -35.47 -41.74 -31.23
N LEU A 8 -35.70 -42.51 -30.16
CA LEU A 8 -35.51 -42.01 -28.79
C LEU A 8 -34.04 -41.69 -28.49
N PHE A 9 -33.11 -42.52 -28.97
CA PHE A 9 -31.67 -42.27 -28.85
C PHE A 9 -31.23 -41.03 -29.64
N LEU A 10 -31.77 -40.83 -30.84
CA LEU A 10 -31.48 -39.66 -31.67
C LEU A 10 -32.03 -38.37 -31.04
N VAL A 11 -33.22 -38.42 -30.44
CA VAL A 11 -33.81 -37.28 -29.71
C VAL A 11 -33.05 -36.99 -28.43
N LEU A 12 -32.63 -38.00 -27.66
CA LEU A 12 -31.77 -37.81 -26.46
C LEU A 12 -30.39 -37.26 -26.83
N ALA A 13 -29.78 -37.72 -27.92
CA ALA A 13 -28.52 -37.18 -28.43
C ALA A 13 -28.67 -35.75 -28.95
N LEU A 14 -29.78 -35.43 -29.63
CA LEU A 14 -30.12 -34.06 -30.05
C LEU A 14 -30.39 -33.15 -28.83
N VAL A 15 -31.06 -33.63 -27.79
CA VAL A 15 -31.26 -32.87 -26.54
C VAL A 15 -29.94 -32.64 -25.81
N GLN A 16 -29.02 -33.61 -25.79
CA GLN A 16 -27.67 -33.41 -25.26
C GLN A 16 -26.84 -32.43 -26.10
N LEU A 17 -26.93 -32.49 -27.44
CA LEU A 17 -26.28 -31.52 -28.34
C LEU A 17 -26.84 -30.09 -28.18
N ILE A 18 -28.15 -29.94 -27.92
CA ILE A 18 -28.79 -28.64 -27.65
C ILE A 18 -28.38 -28.09 -26.26
N LEU A 19 -28.14 -28.96 -25.28
CA LEU A 19 -27.63 -28.59 -23.95
C LEU A 19 -26.12 -28.25 -23.93
N CYS A 20 -25.39 -28.59 -25.01
CA CYS A 20 -23.96 -28.33 -25.21
C CYS A 20 -23.67 -27.12 -26.11
N ALA A 21 -24.65 -26.22 -26.34
CA ALA A 21 -24.33 -24.87 -26.78
C ALA A 21 -23.74 -24.11 -25.58
N ASP A 22 -22.46 -23.78 -25.63
CA ASP A 22 -21.67 -23.24 -24.51
C ASP A 22 -22.24 -21.91 -24.00
N ASP A 23 -23.06 -21.96 -22.95
CA ASP A 23 -23.58 -20.75 -22.32
C ASP A 23 -22.42 -19.96 -21.66
N TYR A 24 -22.19 -18.72 -22.06
CA TYR A 24 -21.11 -17.87 -21.54
C TYR A 24 -21.11 -17.74 -20.01
N TYR A 25 -22.27 -17.78 -19.36
CA TYR A 25 -22.34 -17.80 -17.90
C TYR A 25 -21.79 -19.11 -17.31
N LYS A 26 -22.03 -20.25 -17.96
CA LYS A 26 -21.46 -21.55 -17.56
C LYS A 26 -19.96 -21.62 -17.84
N VAL A 27 -19.50 -21.05 -18.96
CA VAL A 27 -18.07 -20.95 -19.29
C VAL A 27 -17.31 -20.17 -18.21
N LEU A 28 -17.88 -19.06 -17.76
CA LEU A 28 -17.33 -18.27 -16.65
C LEU A 28 -17.64 -18.84 -15.25
N GLN A 29 -18.42 -19.92 -15.15
CA GLN A 29 -18.82 -20.55 -13.89
C GLN A 29 -19.54 -19.58 -12.93
N VAL A 30 -20.42 -18.75 -13.48
CA VAL A 30 -21.23 -17.76 -12.75
C VAL A 30 -22.72 -17.91 -13.04
N ASP A 31 -23.55 -17.37 -12.17
CA ASP A 31 -25.00 -17.31 -12.38
C ASP A 31 -25.38 -16.23 -13.41
N LYS A 32 -26.54 -16.36 -14.06
CA LYS A 32 -27.06 -15.35 -15.01
C LYS A 32 -27.28 -13.98 -14.35
N THR A 33 -27.57 -13.98 -13.05
CA THR A 33 -27.73 -12.78 -12.22
C THR A 33 -26.41 -12.19 -11.73
N ALA A 34 -25.26 -12.70 -12.20
CA ALA A 34 -23.94 -12.24 -11.74
C ALA A 34 -23.71 -10.75 -11.99
N THR A 35 -23.18 -10.09 -10.96
CA THR A 35 -22.73 -8.69 -11.01
C THR A 35 -21.43 -8.57 -11.80
N ASP A 36 -21.12 -7.36 -12.30
CA ASP A 36 -19.90 -7.11 -13.08
C ASP A 36 -18.62 -7.43 -12.27
N LYS A 37 -18.67 -7.23 -10.95
CA LYS A 37 -17.58 -7.61 -10.04
C LYS A 37 -17.37 -9.13 -9.99
N GLN A 38 -18.45 -9.92 -10.01
CA GLN A 38 -18.39 -11.38 -10.03
C GLN A 38 -17.89 -11.90 -11.39
N LEU A 39 -18.35 -11.32 -12.51
CA LEU A 39 -17.85 -11.63 -13.85
C LEU A 39 -16.34 -11.36 -13.97
N LYS A 40 -15.90 -10.19 -13.50
CA LYS A 40 -14.49 -9.79 -13.49
C LYS A 40 -13.63 -10.72 -12.63
N SER A 41 -14.12 -11.11 -11.46
CA SER A 41 -13.44 -12.04 -10.55
C SER A 41 -13.32 -13.45 -11.15
N ALA A 42 -14.40 -13.96 -11.75
CA ALA A 42 -14.43 -15.27 -12.38
C ALA A 42 -13.49 -15.35 -13.60
N TYR A 43 -13.51 -14.34 -14.47
CA TYR A 43 -12.57 -14.22 -15.59
C TYR A 43 -11.11 -14.24 -15.10
N ARG A 44 -10.77 -13.44 -14.08
CA ARG A 44 -9.42 -13.42 -13.49
C ARG A 44 -8.96 -14.80 -13.02
N LYS A 45 -9.85 -15.56 -12.37
CA LYS A 45 -9.54 -16.89 -11.85
C LYS A 45 -9.31 -17.90 -12.97
N LEU A 46 -10.16 -17.90 -14.00
CA LEU A 46 -10.10 -18.87 -15.10
C LEU A 46 -8.99 -18.55 -16.10
N SER A 47 -8.77 -17.28 -16.43
CA SER A 47 -7.68 -16.87 -17.34
C SER A 47 -6.30 -17.14 -16.74
N LYS A 48 -6.14 -17.01 -15.42
CA LYS A 48 -4.90 -17.42 -14.73
C LYS A 48 -4.71 -18.94 -14.73
N LYS A 49 -5.80 -19.72 -14.71
CA LYS A 49 -5.78 -21.19 -14.71
C LYS A 49 -5.41 -21.76 -16.07
N TYR A 50 -5.98 -21.21 -17.14
CA TYR A 50 -5.79 -21.68 -18.52
C TYR A 50 -4.74 -20.88 -19.31
N HIS A 51 -3.93 -20.06 -18.64
CA HIS A 51 -2.91 -19.24 -19.30
C HIS A 51 -1.88 -20.12 -20.05
N PRO A 52 -1.52 -19.81 -21.31
CA PRO A 52 -0.60 -20.63 -22.10
C PRO A 52 0.79 -20.76 -21.48
N ASP A 53 1.28 -19.70 -20.82
CA ASP A 53 2.59 -19.73 -20.14
C ASP A 53 2.67 -20.82 -19.05
N LYS A 54 1.53 -21.14 -18.41
CA LYS A 54 1.44 -22.21 -17.40
C LYS A 54 1.05 -23.56 -17.98
N ASN A 55 0.52 -23.58 -19.20
CA ASN A 55 -0.02 -24.77 -19.87
C ASN A 55 0.57 -24.87 -21.29
N GLN A 56 1.90 -24.84 -21.38
CA GLN A 56 2.61 -24.82 -22.66
C GLN A 56 2.40 -26.17 -23.38
N GLY A 57 1.81 -26.13 -24.58
CA GLY A 57 1.57 -27.32 -25.41
C GLY A 57 0.27 -28.08 -25.14
N ASP A 58 -0.62 -27.60 -24.25
CA ASP A 58 -1.96 -28.16 -24.05
C ASP A 58 -2.99 -27.41 -24.90
N GLU A 59 -3.39 -28.01 -26.03
CA GLU A 59 -4.40 -27.45 -26.94
C GLU A 59 -5.78 -27.28 -26.26
N SER A 60 -6.14 -28.14 -25.29
CA SER A 60 -7.43 -28.02 -24.60
C SER A 60 -7.45 -26.85 -23.60
N ALA A 61 -6.30 -26.51 -23.01
CA ALA A 61 -6.18 -25.32 -22.17
C ALA A 61 -6.26 -24.04 -23.02
N HIS A 62 -5.68 -24.07 -24.23
CA HIS A 62 -5.78 -22.97 -25.19
C HIS A 62 -7.23 -22.72 -25.63
N GLU A 63 -7.96 -23.77 -26.03
CA GLU A 63 -9.38 -23.65 -26.41
C GLU A 63 -10.24 -23.08 -25.28
N LYS A 64 -10.03 -23.55 -24.03
CA LYS A 64 -10.75 -23.03 -22.86
C LYS A 64 -10.40 -21.58 -22.56
N PHE A 65 -9.16 -21.17 -22.79
CA PHE A 65 -8.76 -19.77 -22.63
C PHE A 65 -9.49 -18.88 -23.64
N VAL A 66 -9.56 -19.30 -24.91
CA VAL A 66 -10.31 -18.57 -25.95
C VAL A 66 -11.79 -18.44 -25.58
N GLN A 67 -12.42 -19.53 -25.15
CA GLN A 67 -13.83 -19.53 -24.73
C GLN A 67 -14.09 -18.61 -23.52
N VAL A 68 -13.20 -18.63 -22.53
CA VAL A 68 -13.32 -17.78 -21.33
C VAL A 68 -13.16 -16.29 -21.67
N SER A 69 -12.25 -15.97 -22.59
CA SER A 69 -12.07 -14.59 -23.07
C SER A 69 -13.27 -14.10 -23.88
N GLU A 70 -13.81 -14.92 -24.79
CA GLU A 70 -15.00 -14.56 -25.56
C GLU A 70 -16.24 -14.38 -24.66
N ALA A 71 -16.41 -15.26 -23.67
CA ALA A 71 -17.50 -15.18 -22.71
C ALA A 71 -17.44 -13.87 -21.90
N TYR A 72 -16.25 -13.47 -21.46
CA TYR A 72 -16.08 -12.23 -20.72
C TYR A 72 -16.27 -11.00 -21.59
N ASP A 73 -15.76 -10.99 -22.83
CA ASP A 73 -15.95 -9.90 -23.78
C ASP A 73 -17.44 -9.58 -23.97
N VAL A 74 -18.23 -10.61 -24.25
CA VAL A 74 -19.68 -10.46 -24.46
C VAL A 74 -20.43 -10.05 -23.20
N LEU A 75 -20.10 -10.65 -22.04
CA LEU A 75 -20.85 -10.42 -20.79
C LEU A 75 -20.39 -9.16 -20.02
N SER A 76 -19.21 -8.62 -20.31
CA SER A 76 -18.65 -7.46 -19.60
C SER A 76 -19.26 -6.13 -20.03
N ASN A 77 -19.71 -6.00 -21.28
CA ASN A 77 -20.40 -4.81 -21.77
C ASN A 77 -21.92 -5.00 -21.66
N GLN A 78 -22.59 -4.01 -21.06
CA GLN A 78 -24.02 -4.03 -20.80
C GLN A 78 -24.88 -4.19 -22.07
N GLU A 79 -24.47 -3.60 -23.19
CA GLU A 79 -25.18 -3.68 -24.47
C GLU A 79 -25.08 -5.08 -25.08
N THR A 80 -23.86 -5.62 -25.18
CA THR A 80 -23.64 -6.97 -25.72
C THR A 80 -24.21 -8.04 -24.81
N ARG A 81 -24.13 -7.86 -23.48
CA ARG A 81 -24.78 -8.74 -22.51
C ARG A 81 -26.29 -8.81 -22.71
N GLN A 82 -26.95 -7.66 -22.90
CA GLN A 82 -28.39 -7.63 -23.18
C GLN A 82 -28.77 -8.33 -24.50
N ILE A 83 -27.94 -8.17 -25.53
CA ILE A 83 -28.14 -8.84 -26.82
C ILE A 83 -27.98 -10.35 -26.67
N TYR A 84 -26.94 -10.80 -25.95
CA TYR A 84 -26.72 -12.21 -25.65
C TYR A 84 -27.85 -12.80 -24.80
N ASP A 85 -28.30 -12.09 -23.76
CA ASP A 85 -29.38 -12.54 -22.88
C ASP A 85 -30.71 -12.69 -23.63
N ARG A 86 -30.95 -11.88 -24.68
CA ARG A 86 -32.19 -11.87 -25.46
C ARG A 86 -32.18 -12.83 -26.65
N TYR A 87 -31.04 -12.96 -27.33
CA TYR A 87 -30.92 -13.63 -28.62
C TYR A 87 -29.83 -14.71 -28.67
N GLY A 88 -29.15 -14.97 -27.55
CA GLY A 88 -28.07 -15.94 -27.44
C GLY A 88 -26.88 -15.63 -28.35
N HIS A 89 -26.12 -16.67 -28.66
CA HIS A 89 -24.95 -16.60 -29.56
C HIS A 89 -25.26 -16.06 -30.95
N GLU A 90 -26.45 -16.36 -31.48
CA GLU A 90 -26.87 -15.89 -32.82
C GLU A 90 -27.10 -14.37 -32.86
N GLY A 91 -27.59 -13.80 -31.76
CA GLY A 91 -27.72 -12.35 -31.60
C GLY A 91 -26.38 -11.64 -31.62
N ILE A 92 -25.38 -12.19 -30.93
CA ILE A 92 -24.02 -11.65 -30.93
C ILE A 92 -23.37 -11.75 -32.30
N LYS A 93 -23.53 -12.89 -33.00
CA LYS A 93 -23.02 -13.06 -34.37
C LYS A 93 -23.65 -12.07 -35.36
N SER A 94 -24.97 -11.86 -35.25
CA SER A 94 -25.70 -10.91 -36.10
C SER A 94 -25.32 -9.46 -35.80
N HIS A 95 -25.13 -9.12 -34.51
CA HIS A 95 -24.65 -7.81 -34.09
C HIS A 95 -23.23 -7.52 -34.60
N ARG A 96 -22.34 -8.52 -34.57
CA ARG A 96 -20.97 -8.42 -35.12
C ARG A 96 -20.92 -8.30 -36.65
N GLN A 97 -21.93 -8.76 -37.39
CA GLN A 97 -21.99 -8.66 -38.86
C GLN A 97 -22.67 -7.39 -39.40
N GLY A 98 -23.47 -6.68 -38.58
CA GLY A 98 -24.32 -5.55 -39.02
C GLY A 98 -23.80 -4.13 -38.73
N GLY A 99 -22.63 -3.96 -38.10
CA GLY A 99 -22.11 -2.66 -37.65
C GLY A 99 -20.62 -2.47 -37.91
N GLN A 100 -20.22 -1.23 -38.20
CA GLN A 100 -18.84 -0.79 -38.47
C GLN A 100 -17.78 -1.49 -37.62
N GLY A 101 -16.82 -2.09 -38.33
CA GLY A 101 -15.52 -2.60 -37.90
C GLY A 101 -15.24 -2.66 -36.41
N GLN A 102 -15.20 -3.88 -35.88
CA GLN A 102 -14.28 -4.18 -34.79
C GLN A 102 -13.39 -5.35 -35.17
N ALA A 103 -12.11 -5.09 -34.93
CA ALA A 103 -11.00 -5.98 -35.16
C ALA A 103 -11.24 -7.35 -34.53
N ASN A 104 -10.78 -8.39 -35.22
CA ASN A 104 -10.36 -9.65 -34.59
C ASN A 104 -9.39 -9.29 -33.45
N HIS A 105 -9.92 -9.05 -32.25
CA HIS A 105 -9.09 -8.94 -31.06
C HIS A 105 -8.66 -10.36 -30.75
N ASP A 106 -7.35 -10.58 -30.79
CA ASP A 106 -6.76 -11.78 -30.26
C ASP A 106 -7.21 -11.92 -28.79
N PRO A 107 -7.78 -13.07 -28.36
CA PRO A 107 -8.10 -13.33 -26.96
C PRO A 107 -6.97 -13.00 -25.97
N PHE A 108 -5.71 -13.00 -26.44
CA PHE A 108 -4.56 -12.57 -25.67
C PHE A 108 -4.46 -11.04 -25.51
N ASP A 109 -4.91 -10.24 -26.46
CA ASP A 109 -4.88 -8.78 -26.39
C ASP A 109 -5.85 -8.24 -25.33
N LEU A 110 -7.02 -8.89 -25.18
CA LEU A 110 -8.01 -8.60 -24.14
C LEU A 110 -7.45 -8.89 -22.73
N PHE A 111 -6.64 -9.95 -22.57
CA PHE A 111 -5.97 -10.28 -21.31
C PHE A 111 -4.80 -9.32 -21.03
N SER A 112 -3.99 -9.00 -22.05
CA SER A 112 -2.89 -8.03 -21.99
C SER A 112 -3.37 -6.66 -21.51
N ARG A 113 -4.50 -6.17 -22.04
CA ARG A 113 -5.15 -4.91 -21.64
C ARG A 113 -5.59 -4.89 -20.16
N PHE A 114 -5.83 -6.06 -19.58
CA PHE A 114 -6.34 -6.20 -18.20
C PHE A 114 -5.24 -6.55 -17.18
N PHE A 115 -4.23 -7.34 -17.57
CA PHE A 115 -3.21 -7.90 -16.65
C PHE A 115 -1.76 -7.54 -17.00
N GLY A 116 -1.50 -7.02 -18.21
CA GLY A 116 -0.16 -6.76 -18.73
C GLY A 116 0.21 -5.29 -18.68
N GLY A 117 0.79 -4.86 -17.55
CA GLY A 117 1.62 -3.66 -17.55
C GLY A 117 2.81 -3.83 -18.50
N HIS A 118 3.05 -2.82 -19.35
CA HIS A 118 4.25 -2.62 -20.17
C HIS A 118 4.56 -3.65 -21.27
N GLY A 119 4.02 -3.42 -22.49
CA GLY A 119 4.52 -4.03 -23.73
C GLY A 119 3.82 -3.42 -24.95
N HIS A 120 4.60 -2.82 -25.86
CA HIS A 120 4.17 -1.93 -26.95
C HIS A 120 3.25 -2.58 -28.02
N PHE A 121 2.23 -1.83 -28.46
CA PHE A 121 2.01 -1.32 -29.84
C PHE A 121 0.51 -1.03 -30.08
N GLY A 122 0.12 0.23 -29.92
CA GLY A 122 -1.21 0.70 -30.25
C GLY A 122 -1.37 2.13 -29.81
N HIS A 123 -1.68 3.02 -30.76
CA HIS A 123 -1.99 4.43 -30.52
C HIS A 123 -3.27 4.55 -29.68
N SER A 124 -3.16 4.29 -28.38
CA SER A 124 -4.05 4.89 -27.42
C SER A 124 -3.57 6.32 -27.24
N SER A 125 -4.44 7.27 -27.54
CA SER A 125 -4.40 8.61 -26.98
C SER A 125 -4.51 8.48 -25.46
N HIS A 126 -3.44 8.04 -24.81
CA HIS A 126 -3.22 8.32 -23.40
C HIS A 126 -3.17 9.83 -23.34
N GLU A 127 -4.18 10.42 -22.70
CA GLU A 127 -4.02 11.77 -22.23
C GLU A 127 -2.68 11.81 -21.46
N PRO A 128 -1.82 12.79 -21.75
CA PRO A 128 -0.60 12.94 -20.98
C PRO A 128 -0.99 12.96 -19.50
N ARG A 129 -0.19 12.29 -18.66
CA ARG A 129 -0.42 12.20 -17.22
C ARG A 129 0.65 12.98 -16.48
N GLY A 130 0.25 13.67 -15.43
CA GLY A 130 1.10 14.42 -14.52
C GLY A 130 1.96 13.50 -13.66
N HIS A 131 2.92 14.10 -12.98
CA HIS A 131 3.79 13.38 -12.06
C HIS A 131 3.05 13.04 -10.75
N ASN A 132 3.41 11.90 -10.17
CA ASN A 132 2.93 11.52 -8.85
C ASN A 132 3.62 12.39 -7.77
N VAL A 133 2.91 12.63 -6.67
CA VAL A 133 3.42 13.38 -5.52
C VAL A 133 3.49 12.44 -4.33
N GLU A 134 4.62 12.42 -3.62
CA GLU A 134 4.77 11.65 -2.38
C GLU A 134 4.70 12.56 -1.17
N VAL A 135 3.83 12.25 -0.22
CA VAL A 135 3.70 12.96 1.06
C VAL A 135 3.92 11.97 2.19
N ARG A 136 4.74 12.36 3.18
CA ARG A 136 4.97 11.56 4.38
C ARG A 136 4.13 12.08 5.52
N VAL A 137 3.26 11.22 6.06
CA VAL A 137 2.39 11.56 7.20
C VAL A 137 2.90 10.84 8.43
N GLN A 138 3.14 11.61 9.49
CA GLN A 138 3.56 11.06 10.78
C GLN A 138 2.35 10.60 11.57
N VAL A 139 2.37 9.34 12.01
CA VAL A 139 1.28 8.66 12.71
C VAL A 139 1.81 8.09 14.03
N SER A 140 1.04 8.21 15.11
CA SER A 140 1.45 7.69 16.42
C SER A 140 1.50 6.16 16.43
N LEU A 141 2.35 5.58 17.29
CA LEU A 141 2.42 4.13 17.44
C LEU A 141 1.09 3.54 17.92
N ARG A 142 0.37 4.27 18.78
CA ARG A 142 -1.00 3.92 19.19
C ARG A 142 -1.96 3.84 18.02
N ASP A 143 -1.97 4.81 17.13
CA ASP A 143 -2.87 4.82 15.97
C ASP A 143 -2.56 3.65 15.02
N PHE A 144 -1.28 3.29 14.86
CA PHE A 144 -0.91 2.04 14.17
C PHE A 144 -1.45 0.78 14.86
N TYR A 145 -1.57 0.78 16.20
CA TYR A 145 -2.05 -0.36 16.97
C TYR A 145 -3.57 -0.49 17.01
N THR A 146 -4.30 0.61 17.16
CA THR A 146 -5.76 0.61 17.23
C THR A 146 -6.42 0.70 15.86
N GLY A 147 -5.71 1.26 14.88
CA GLY A 147 -6.32 1.83 13.68
C GLY A 147 -6.93 3.19 13.99
N ALA A 148 -6.89 4.10 13.01
CA ALA A 148 -7.43 5.44 13.14
C ALA A 148 -7.76 6.05 11.77
N THR A 149 -8.79 6.87 11.70
CA THR A 149 -9.04 7.72 10.54
C THR A 149 -8.58 9.13 10.88
N THR A 150 -7.53 9.60 10.21
CA THR A 150 -6.95 10.93 10.41
C THR A 150 -7.08 11.74 9.15
N GLU A 151 -7.19 13.06 9.26
CA GLU A 151 -7.16 13.95 8.10
C GLU A 151 -5.86 14.74 8.08
N PHE A 152 -5.27 14.90 6.90
CA PHE A 152 -4.14 15.80 6.71
C PHE A 152 -4.44 16.79 5.60
N ARG A 153 -3.83 17.98 5.72
CA ARG A 153 -3.93 19.02 4.70
C ARG A 153 -2.63 19.08 3.93
N TRP A 154 -2.74 19.15 2.62
CA TRP A 154 -1.60 19.43 1.76
C TRP A 154 -2.01 20.40 0.66
N ASP A 155 -1.08 21.25 0.26
CA ASP A 155 -1.33 22.21 -0.80
C ASP A 155 -1.16 21.51 -2.14
N LYS A 156 -2.18 21.59 -3.00
CA LYS A 156 -2.12 21.08 -4.38
C LYS A 156 -2.51 22.13 -5.39
N GLN A 157 -2.05 21.94 -6.61
CA GLN A 157 -2.49 22.72 -7.75
C GLN A 157 -3.84 22.20 -8.24
N VAL A 158 -4.85 23.06 -8.27
CA VAL A 158 -6.21 22.75 -8.74
C VAL A 158 -6.51 23.61 -9.96
N ILE A 159 -7.26 23.05 -10.92
CA ILE A 159 -7.74 23.82 -12.06
C ILE A 159 -8.57 25.00 -11.57
N CYS A 160 -8.28 26.20 -12.07
CA CYS A 160 -8.97 27.40 -11.63
C CYS A 160 -10.46 27.32 -11.98
N GLU A 161 -11.31 27.22 -10.98
CA GLU A 161 -12.77 27.10 -11.14
C GLU A 161 -13.38 28.27 -11.90
N THR A 162 -12.88 29.50 -11.65
CA THR A 162 -13.39 30.73 -12.28
C THR A 162 -13.24 30.73 -13.80
N CYS A 163 -12.15 30.15 -14.33
CA CYS A 163 -11.89 30.13 -15.77
C CYS A 163 -11.91 28.73 -16.38
N GLN A 164 -12.19 27.70 -15.56
CA GLN A 164 -12.20 26.29 -15.92
C GLN A 164 -10.95 25.86 -16.70
N GLY A 165 -9.79 26.38 -16.30
CA GLY A 165 -8.52 26.07 -16.97
C GLY A 165 -8.26 26.80 -18.29
N SER A 166 -9.10 27.74 -18.73
CA SER A 166 -8.83 28.56 -19.93
C SER A 166 -7.77 29.64 -19.68
N GLY A 167 -7.73 30.19 -18.45
CA GLY A 167 -6.85 31.29 -18.05
C GLY A 167 -7.34 32.67 -18.49
N SER A 168 -8.41 32.74 -19.27
CA SER A 168 -9.05 34.00 -19.64
C SER A 168 -10.24 34.30 -18.71
N ALA A 169 -10.55 35.57 -18.51
CA ALA A 169 -11.71 36.00 -17.71
C ALA A 169 -13.04 35.74 -18.41
N ASP A 170 -13.03 35.80 -19.74
CA ASP A 170 -14.17 35.67 -20.65
C ASP A 170 -14.27 34.28 -21.32
N GLY A 171 -13.34 33.37 -21.01
CA GLY A 171 -13.20 32.06 -21.66
C GLY A 171 -12.68 32.11 -23.10
N HIS A 172 -12.50 33.30 -23.68
CA HIS A 172 -12.03 33.46 -25.05
C HIS A 172 -10.50 33.29 -25.15
N VAL A 173 -10.07 32.41 -26.06
CA VAL A 173 -8.66 32.09 -26.26
C VAL A 173 -8.31 32.19 -27.74
N ASP A 174 -7.43 33.12 -28.07
CA ASP A 174 -6.97 33.37 -29.44
C ASP A 174 -5.77 32.48 -29.80
N THR A 175 -5.62 32.15 -31.08
CA THR A 175 -4.40 31.47 -31.56
C THR A 175 -3.22 32.45 -31.53
N CYS A 176 -2.09 32.03 -30.96
CA CYS A 176 -0.93 32.90 -30.85
C CYS A 176 -0.40 33.28 -32.25
N PRO A 177 -0.31 34.57 -32.59
CA PRO A 177 0.11 35.00 -33.93
C PRO A 177 1.60 34.75 -34.18
N HIS A 178 2.43 34.72 -33.12
CA HIS A 178 3.90 34.57 -33.25
C HIS A 178 4.37 33.15 -33.52
N CYS A 179 3.59 32.13 -33.13
CA CYS A 179 3.90 30.73 -33.40
C CYS A 179 2.80 30.02 -34.21
N SER A 180 1.74 30.74 -34.60
CA SER A 180 0.58 30.22 -35.34
C SER A 180 0.01 28.94 -34.71
N GLY A 181 -0.13 28.92 -33.39
CA GLY A 181 -0.64 27.75 -32.65
C GLY A 181 0.41 26.70 -32.29
N ARG A 182 1.63 26.76 -32.84
CA ARG A 182 2.64 25.70 -32.68
C ARG A 182 3.34 25.70 -31.32
N GLY A 183 3.22 26.77 -30.54
CA GLY A 183 3.89 26.89 -29.23
C GLY A 183 5.42 27.10 -29.29
N ILE A 184 6.07 26.80 -30.41
CA ILE A 184 7.52 26.97 -30.61
C ILE A 184 7.84 27.94 -31.76
N ARG A 185 9.00 28.59 -31.70
CA ARG A 185 9.56 29.45 -32.75
C ARG A 185 10.93 28.92 -33.16
N ILE A 186 11.19 28.90 -34.47
CA ILE A 186 12.50 28.52 -35.02
C ILE A 186 13.34 29.79 -35.11
N VAL A 187 14.45 29.84 -34.36
CA VAL A 187 15.40 30.95 -34.40
C VAL A 187 16.71 30.46 -34.98
N LYS A 188 17.25 31.23 -35.93
CA LYS A 188 18.55 30.95 -36.56
C LYS A 188 19.63 31.61 -35.73
N GLN A 189 20.45 30.81 -35.05
CA GLN A 189 21.63 31.32 -34.33
C GLN A 189 22.89 31.02 -35.12
N GLN A 190 23.72 32.04 -35.32
CA GLN A 190 25.02 31.88 -35.95
C GLN A 190 26.03 31.43 -34.88
N LEU A 191 26.53 30.21 -34.99
CA LEU A 191 27.52 29.66 -34.06
C LEU A 191 28.96 29.96 -34.51
N ALA A 192 29.17 30.14 -35.81
CA ALA A 192 30.45 30.52 -36.41
C ALA A 192 30.23 31.29 -37.72
N PRO A 193 31.26 32.01 -38.24
CA PRO A 193 31.21 32.58 -39.58
C PRO A 193 30.81 31.52 -40.62
N GLY A 194 29.67 31.72 -41.30
CA GLY A 194 29.14 30.78 -42.29
C GLY A 194 28.35 29.57 -41.75
N MET A 195 28.25 29.37 -40.43
CA MET A 195 27.51 28.25 -39.83
C MET A 195 26.30 28.74 -39.02
N PHE A 196 25.11 28.62 -39.60
CA PHE A 196 23.84 28.93 -38.95
C PHE A 196 23.13 27.64 -38.55
N GLN A 197 22.79 27.51 -37.26
CA GLN A 197 21.96 26.41 -36.77
C GLN A 197 20.54 26.92 -36.50
N GLN A 198 19.54 26.15 -36.93
CA GLN A 198 18.14 26.39 -36.57
C GLN A 198 17.89 25.74 -35.21
N MET A 199 17.57 26.54 -34.20
CA MET A 199 17.14 26.07 -32.88
C MET A 199 15.65 26.29 -32.70
N GLN A 200 14.97 25.31 -32.12
CA GLN A 200 13.58 25.44 -31.71
C GLN A 200 13.56 26.01 -30.29
N MET A 201 12.93 27.17 -30.11
CA MET A 201 12.74 27.81 -28.81
C MET A 201 11.25 27.85 -28.47
N ARG A 202 10.89 27.82 -27.18
CA ARG A 202 9.50 28.05 -26.77
C ARG A 202 9.09 29.46 -27.19
N CYS A 203 7.89 29.62 -27.75
CA CYS A 203 7.38 30.92 -28.15
C CYS A 203 7.18 31.81 -26.91
N ASP A 204 7.90 32.92 -26.82
CA ASP A 204 7.85 33.83 -25.67
C ASP A 204 6.46 34.45 -25.47
N ALA A 205 5.74 34.74 -26.56
CA ALA A 205 4.44 35.40 -26.52
C ALA A 205 3.32 34.52 -25.92
N CYS A 206 3.39 33.20 -26.09
CA CYS A 206 2.42 32.26 -25.51
C CYS A 206 3.03 31.35 -24.45
N ALA A 207 4.31 31.52 -24.09
CA ALA A 207 5.07 30.64 -23.20
C ALA A 207 4.95 29.14 -23.56
N GLY A 208 4.98 28.81 -24.86
CA GLY A 208 4.82 27.42 -25.31
C GLY A 208 3.39 26.95 -25.57
N ARG A 209 2.35 27.71 -25.18
CA ARG A 209 0.95 27.24 -25.19
C ARG A 209 0.26 27.21 -26.57
N GLY A 210 0.81 27.89 -27.57
CA GLY A 210 0.17 28.07 -28.88
C GLY A 210 -1.05 29.02 -28.86
N LYS A 211 -1.51 29.43 -27.68
CA LYS A 211 -2.71 30.22 -27.44
C LYS A 211 -2.39 31.48 -26.63
N THR A 212 -3.11 32.56 -26.88
CA THR A 212 -3.00 33.86 -26.22
C THR A 212 -4.35 34.32 -25.69
N ILE A 213 -4.34 35.03 -24.57
CA ILE A 213 -5.54 35.53 -23.89
C ILE A 213 -5.49 37.06 -23.85
N LYS A 214 -6.60 37.73 -24.19
CA LYS A 214 -6.71 39.19 -24.13
C LYS A 214 -7.03 39.65 -22.72
N HIS A 215 -8.04 39.04 -22.10
CA HIS A 215 -8.46 39.34 -20.73
C HIS A 215 -7.99 38.22 -19.80
N LYS A 216 -6.97 38.48 -18.99
CA LYS A 216 -6.47 37.49 -18.03
C LYS A 216 -7.50 37.25 -16.94
N CYS A 217 -7.68 35.99 -16.55
CA CYS A 217 -8.55 35.63 -15.42
C CYS A 217 -8.07 36.35 -14.15
N PRO A 218 -8.95 37.03 -13.40
CA PRO A 218 -8.58 37.77 -12.20
C PRO A 218 -8.13 36.86 -11.05
N ALA A 219 -8.66 35.63 -10.97
CA ALA A 219 -8.33 34.69 -9.91
C ALA A 219 -6.93 34.08 -10.08
N CYS A 220 -6.61 33.55 -11.27
CA CYS A 220 -5.32 32.87 -11.52
C CYS A 220 -4.29 33.72 -12.26
N GLY A 221 -4.60 34.98 -12.61
CA GLY A 221 -3.70 35.86 -13.37
C GLY A 221 -3.32 35.34 -14.77
N GLY A 222 -4.10 34.41 -15.31
CA GLY A 222 -3.79 33.72 -16.58
C GLY A 222 -2.94 32.45 -16.45
N ALA A 223 -2.68 31.98 -15.23
CA ALA A 223 -1.97 30.73 -14.97
C ALA A 223 -2.80 29.47 -15.21
N ARG A 224 -4.15 29.58 -15.22
CA ARG A 224 -5.15 28.50 -15.41
C ARG A 224 -5.38 27.59 -14.19
N VAL A 225 -4.55 27.71 -13.18
CA VAL A 225 -4.50 26.85 -12.00
C VAL A 225 -4.23 27.68 -10.75
N LEU A 226 -4.64 27.20 -9.58
CA LEU A 226 -4.48 27.84 -8.28
C LEU A 226 -3.89 26.84 -7.28
N ARG A 227 -3.14 27.34 -6.29
CA ARG A 227 -2.65 26.52 -5.17
C ARG A 227 -3.65 26.59 -4.04
N THR A 228 -4.21 25.44 -3.66
CA THR A 228 -5.27 25.32 -2.66
C THR A 228 -4.94 24.22 -1.67
N ALA A 229 -5.08 24.51 -0.39
CA ALA A 229 -4.98 23.51 0.68
C ALA A 229 -6.16 22.53 0.58
N THR A 230 -5.85 21.26 0.32
CA THR A 230 -6.84 20.18 0.21
C THR A 230 -6.70 19.25 1.40
N THR A 231 -7.82 18.96 2.07
CA THR A 231 -7.89 17.98 3.15
C THR A 231 -8.12 16.59 2.55
N VAL A 232 -7.28 15.62 2.90
CA VAL A 232 -7.41 14.22 2.48
C VAL A 232 -7.63 13.36 3.73
N SER A 233 -8.65 12.50 3.68
CA SER A 233 -8.93 11.53 4.73
C SER A 233 -8.04 10.30 4.55
N LEU A 234 -7.30 9.96 5.59
CA LEU A 234 -6.34 8.88 5.67
C LEU A 234 -6.85 7.82 6.64
N ASP A 235 -7.18 6.66 6.10
CA ASP A 235 -7.61 5.50 6.87
C ASP A 235 -6.42 4.59 7.18
N ILE A 236 -6.06 4.52 8.46
CA ILE A 236 -4.93 3.73 8.93
C ILE A 236 -5.49 2.42 9.45
N THR A 237 -5.24 1.36 8.67
CA THR A 237 -5.63 0.01 9.07
C THR A 237 -4.85 -0.45 10.30
N ARG A 238 -5.54 -1.21 11.14
CA ARG A 238 -4.97 -1.77 12.36
C ARG A 238 -3.75 -2.65 12.06
N GLY A 239 -2.65 -2.42 12.76
CA GLY A 239 -1.40 -3.17 12.59
C GLY A 239 -0.56 -2.74 11.39
N ALA A 240 -0.99 -1.72 10.62
CA ALA A 240 -0.34 -1.31 9.37
C ALA A 240 1.20 -1.24 9.50
N PRO A 241 1.95 -1.75 8.51
CA PRO A 241 3.40 -1.77 8.57
C PRO A 241 3.98 -0.35 8.51
N ARG A 242 5.20 -0.19 9.03
CA ARG A 242 5.96 1.05 8.84
C ARG A 242 6.20 1.30 7.35
N ASP A 243 6.18 2.57 6.96
CA ASP A 243 6.39 3.00 5.57
C ASP A 243 5.37 2.44 4.57
N SER A 244 4.21 1.98 5.04
CA SER A 244 3.11 1.56 4.18
C SER A 244 2.62 2.73 3.33
N ARG A 245 2.28 2.45 2.07
CA ARG A 245 1.86 3.47 1.10
C ARG A 245 0.38 3.35 0.81
N VAL A 246 -0.33 4.46 0.95
CA VAL A 246 -1.73 4.63 0.54
C VAL A 246 -1.75 5.49 -0.72
N VAL A 247 -2.36 4.99 -1.78
CA VAL A 247 -2.38 5.67 -3.09
C VAL A 247 -3.75 6.27 -3.33
N TYR A 248 -3.80 7.57 -3.58
CA TYR A 248 -5.01 8.28 -4.01
C TYR A 248 -4.88 8.63 -5.49
N GLU A 249 -5.72 8.00 -6.30
CA GLU A 249 -5.65 8.11 -7.75
C GLU A 249 -6.05 9.51 -8.24
N ASN A 250 -5.26 10.09 -9.15
CA ASN A 250 -5.51 11.41 -9.77
C ASN A 250 -5.64 12.58 -8.76
N GLU A 251 -5.18 12.40 -7.53
CA GLU A 251 -5.27 13.42 -6.49
C GLU A 251 -4.08 14.38 -6.47
N ALA A 252 -3.01 14.13 -7.26
CA ALA A 252 -1.83 15.00 -7.34
C ALA A 252 -2.12 16.38 -7.95
N ASP A 253 -1.06 17.14 -8.30
CA ASP A 253 -1.20 18.44 -8.96
C ASP A 253 -1.94 18.33 -10.30
N GLN A 254 -3.00 19.14 -10.44
CA GLN A 254 -3.84 19.18 -11.64
C GLN A 254 -3.33 20.18 -12.67
N SER A 255 -3.57 19.87 -13.94
CA SER A 255 -3.29 20.75 -15.06
C SER A 255 -4.40 20.64 -16.11
N PRO A 256 -4.72 21.72 -16.85
CA PRO A 256 -5.63 21.63 -18.00
C PRO A 256 -5.06 20.81 -19.17
N ASP A 257 -3.74 20.60 -19.20
CA ASP A 257 -3.05 20.00 -20.34
C ASP A 257 -2.84 18.48 -20.18
N TYR A 258 -3.05 17.93 -18.97
CA TYR A 258 -2.80 16.53 -18.65
C TYR A 258 -3.64 16.06 -17.44
N VAL A 259 -3.93 14.76 -17.37
CA VAL A 259 -4.59 14.13 -16.22
C VAL A 259 -3.65 14.16 -15.02
N ALA A 260 -4.16 14.42 -13.82
CA ALA A 260 -3.34 14.44 -12.61
C ALA A 260 -2.64 13.08 -12.35
N GLY A 261 -1.46 13.15 -11.73
CA GLY A 261 -0.81 11.96 -11.18
C GLY A 261 -1.46 11.51 -9.88
N ASP A 262 -0.86 10.52 -9.24
CA ASP A 262 -1.34 9.97 -7.97
C ASP A 262 -0.68 10.65 -6.77
N LEU A 263 -1.45 10.81 -5.70
CA LEU A 263 -0.91 11.20 -4.40
C LEU A 263 -0.58 9.92 -3.63
N VAL A 264 0.72 9.70 -3.40
CA VAL A 264 1.23 8.56 -2.63
C VAL A 264 1.52 9.03 -1.22
N VAL A 265 0.73 8.56 -0.27
CA VAL A 265 0.89 8.88 1.15
C VAL A 265 1.67 7.77 1.82
N THR A 266 2.87 8.08 2.30
CA THR A 266 3.72 7.15 3.05
C THR A 266 3.49 7.36 4.55
N LEU A 267 3.03 6.32 5.25
CA LEU A 267 2.82 6.35 6.70
C LEU A 267 4.15 6.16 7.43
N VAL A 268 4.54 7.13 8.25
CA VAL A 268 5.79 7.10 9.03
C VAL A 268 5.45 7.14 10.51
N GLU A 269 6.13 6.35 11.32
CA GLU A 269 5.96 6.40 12.78
C GLU A 269 6.45 7.74 13.34
N LYS A 270 5.59 8.44 14.08
CA LYS A 270 5.93 9.68 14.76
C LYS A 270 6.98 9.38 15.83
N PRO A 271 8.04 10.21 15.95
CA PRO A 271 9.00 10.06 17.03
C PRO A 271 8.30 10.21 18.40
N PRO A 272 8.85 9.59 19.46
CA PRO A 272 8.31 9.70 20.82
C PRO A 272 8.19 11.16 21.23
N ASP A 273 7.01 11.52 21.74
CA ASP A 273 6.70 12.88 22.15
C ASP A 273 6.11 12.84 23.57
N ALA A 274 6.87 13.39 24.52
CA ALA A 274 6.50 13.41 25.94
C ALA A 274 5.62 14.62 26.30
N GLU A 275 5.56 15.63 25.43
CA GLU A 275 4.89 16.91 25.72
C GLU A 275 3.68 17.17 24.80
N GLY A 276 3.54 16.40 23.72
CA GLY A 276 2.44 16.52 22.75
C GLY A 276 1.16 15.76 23.11
N ASN A 277 0.28 15.60 22.11
CA ASN A 277 -0.99 14.84 22.19
C ASN A 277 -0.70 13.34 22.32
N ASN A 278 -0.33 12.91 23.54
CA ASN A 278 -0.04 11.52 23.91
C ASN A 278 -0.98 11.08 25.05
N PRO A 279 -2.21 10.69 24.74
CA PRO A 279 -3.16 10.24 25.75
C PRO A 279 -2.57 9.06 26.51
N GLN A 280 -2.50 9.15 27.84
CA GLN A 280 -1.99 8.09 28.72
C GLN A 280 -0.47 7.80 28.62
N ASN A 281 0.31 8.65 27.91
CA ASN A 281 1.77 8.52 27.76
C ASN A 281 2.22 7.18 27.15
N VAL A 282 1.40 6.60 26.27
CA VAL A 282 1.66 5.30 25.64
C VAL A 282 2.43 5.43 24.31
N ASP A 283 2.50 6.63 23.72
CA ASP A 283 3.15 6.84 22.42
C ASP A 283 4.66 6.98 22.53
N GLY A 284 5.36 5.86 22.29
CA GLY A 284 6.78 5.81 21.88
C GLY A 284 7.83 6.06 22.96
N ILE A 285 7.47 6.56 24.14
CA ILE A 285 8.45 6.82 25.22
C ILE A 285 9.05 5.49 25.72
N TYR A 286 8.17 4.53 25.98
CA TYR A 286 8.53 3.25 26.56
C TYR A 286 8.42 2.10 25.57
N PHE A 287 7.49 2.20 24.61
CA PHE A 287 7.29 1.20 23.56
C PHE A 287 8.17 1.45 22.36
N ARG A 288 8.87 0.41 21.90
CA ARG A 288 9.55 0.38 20.61
C ARG A 288 8.99 -0.76 19.78
N ARG A 289 8.56 -0.47 18.55
CA ARG A 289 8.06 -1.47 17.61
C ARG A 289 9.20 -2.02 16.73
N GLN A 290 9.21 -3.33 16.54
CA GLN A 290 10.01 -3.99 15.50
C GLN A 290 9.15 -5.07 14.84
N GLY A 291 8.70 -4.80 13.60
CA GLY A 291 7.75 -5.66 12.90
C GLY A 291 6.42 -5.74 13.66
N ASP A 292 6.03 -6.96 14.02
CA ASP A 292 4.83 -7.25 14.79
C ASP A 292 5.08 -7.26 16.31
N ASP A 293 6.33 -7.20 16.75
CA ASP A 293 6.68 -7.30 18.17
C ASP A 293 6.91 -5.90 18.79
N LEU A 294 6.60 -5.81 20.08
CA LEU A 294 6.78 -4.63 20.90
C LEU A 294 7.88 -4.86 21.94
N TYR A 295 8.64 -3.83 22.24
CA TYR A 295 9.71 -3.84 23.21
C TYR A 295 9.46 -2.74 24.24
N TRP A 296 9.60 -3.09 25.52
CA TRP A 296 9.45 -2.19 26.64
C TRP A 296 10.67 -2.31 27.55
N THR A 297 11.19 -1.18 28.03
CA THR A 297 12.25 -1.17 29.05
C THR A 297 11.65 -0.79 30.40
N GLU A 298 11.70 -1.72 31.35
CA GLU A 298 11.22 -1.52 32.71
C GLU A 298 12.39 -1.32 33.67
N VAL A 299 12.37 -0.22 34.41
CA VAL A 299 13.44 0.11 35.36
C VAL A 299 13.16 -0.52 36.73
N LEU A 300 14.09 -1.32 37.23
CA LEU A 300 14.02 -1.93 38.55
C LEU A 300 15.10 -1.36 39.48
N SER A 301 14.72 -1.14 40.73
CA SER A 301 15.71 -0.92 41.80
C SER A 301 16.43 -2.22 42.17
N LEU A 302 17.61 -2.11 42.79
CA LEU A 302 18.34 -3.26 43.33
C LEU A 302 17.47 -4.14 44.24
N ARG A 303 16.62 -3.54 45.09
CA ARG A 303 15.69 -4.27 45.96
C ARG A 303 14.72 -5.11 45.12
N GLU A 304 14.08 -4.52 44.13
CA GLU A 304 13.04 -5.18 43.32
C GLU A 304 13.62 -6.28 42.44
N ALA A 305 14.76 -6.02 41.80
CA ALA A 305 15.44 -7.02 40.97
C ALA A 305 15.94 -8.20 41.81
N TRP A 306 16.44 -7.95 43.03
CA TRP A 306 17.01 -9.02 43.84
C TRP A 306 15.98 -9.77 44.70
N MET A 307 15.11 -9.04 45.39
CA MET A 307 14.16 -9.62 46.33
C MET A 307 12.83 -10.01 45.69
N GLY A 308 12.55 -9.55 44.47
CA GLY A 308 11.21 -9.60 43.90
C GLY A 308 10.23 -8.79 44.74
N ASP A 309 9.03 -9.33 44.94
CA ASP A 309 7.95 -8.72 45.72
C ASP A 309 7.59 -7.31 45.24
N TRP A 310 7.35 -7.24 43.93
CA TRP A 310 6.90 -6.03 43.26
C TRP A 310 5.89 -6.39 42.18
N GLN A 311 5.04 -5.43 41.89
CA GLN A 311 4.05 -5.55 40.85
C GLN A 311 3.71 -4.16 40.30
N ARG A 312 3.59 -4.07 38.98
CA ARG A 312 3.25 -2.84 38.27
C ARG A 312 2.23 -3.14 37.17
N ASN A 313 1.42 -2.14 36.86
CA ASN A 313 0.48 -2.21 35.75
C ASN A 313 1.03 -1.32 34.64
N LEU A 314 1.37 -1.94 33.52
CA LEU A 314 1.74 -1.26 32.29
C LEU A 314 0.46 -0.93 31.52
N THR A 315 0.30 0.31 31.09
CA THR A 315 -0.80 0.72 30.20
C THR A 315 -0.38 0.46 28.76
N HIS A 316 -1.08 -0.44 28.07
CA HIS A 316 -0.81 -0.78 26.67
C HIS A 316 -1.33 0.30 25.71
N LEU A 317 -1.01 0.20 24.43
CA LEU A 317 -1.34 1.17 23.36
C LEU A 317 -2.86 1.39 23.18
N ASP A 318 -3.69 0.39 23.46
CA ASP A 318 -5.16 0.49 23.48
C ASP A 318 -5.74 0.89 24.85
N GLY A 319 -4.89 1.09 25.87
CA GLY A 319 -5.26 1.45 27.23
C GLY A 319 -5.55 0.28 28.17
N HIS A 320 -5.48 -0.98 27.72
CA HIS A 320 -5.64 -2.12 28.64
C HIS A 320 -4.39 -2.30 29.53
N LEU A 321 -4.55 -2.94 30.68
CA LEU A 321 -3.46 -3.09 31.66
C LEU A 321 -2.77 -4.45 31.53
N VAL A 322 -1.44 -4.43 31.34
CA VAL A 322 -0.57 -5.60 31.43
C VAL A 322 0.09 -5.62 32.80
N ARG A 323 -0.17 -6.68 33.58
CA ARG A 323 0.36 -6.81 34.95
C ARG A 323 1.73 -7.46 34.91
N LEU A 324 2.75 -6.70 35.31
CA LEU A 324 4.11 -7.18 35.50
C LEU A 324 4.37 -7.41 36.99
N GLY A 325 5.17 -8.41 37.31
CA GLY A 325 5.58 -8.62 38.69
C GLY A 325 6.46 -9.83 38.89
N ARG A 326 7.10 -9.86 40.06
CA ARG A 326 7.89 -11.00 40.54
C ARG A 326 7.50 -11.34 41.97
N PRO A 327 7.23 -12.62 42.27
CA PRO A 327 7.00 -13.02 43.65
C PRO A 327 8.29 -12.90 44.46
N ARG A 328 8.15 -12.79 45.79
CA ARG A 328 9.27 -12.67 46.71
C ARG A 328 10.27 -13.84 46.55
N GLY A 329 11.56 -13.51 46.50
CA GLY A 329 12.66 -14.47 46.38
C GLY A 329 13.00 -14.89 44.94
N LYS A 330 12.33 -14.34 43.93
CA LYS A 330 12.72 -14.53 42.52
C LYS A 330 13.57 -13.35 42.03
N VAL A 331 14.82 -13.65 41.71
CA VAL A 331 15.80 -12.68 41.21
C VAL A 331 15.59 -12.43 39.71
N VAL A 332 15.79 -11.19 39.29
CA VAL A 332 15.90 -10.76 37.89
C VAL A 332 17.37 -10.48 37.61
N GLN A 333 17.94 -11.21 36.65
CA GLN A 333 19.32 -10.99 36.23
C GLN A 333 19.43 -9.77 35.31
N PRO A 334 20.59 -9.06 35.30
CA PRO A 334 20.84 -8.03 34.31
C PRO A 334 20.68 -8.58 32.89
N GLY A 335 19.98 -7.85 32.02
CA GLY A 335 19.69 -8.29 30.65
C GLY A 335 18.63 -9.38 30.53
N HIS A 336 17.97 -9.75 31.63
CA HIS A 336 16.80 -10.65 31.58
C HIS A 336 15.66 -9.99 30.79
N VAL A 337 15.03 -10.77 29.90
CA VAL A 337 13.91 -10.33 29.08
C VAL A 337 12.71 -11.25 29.33
N ASP A 338 11.60 -10.66 29.75
CA ASP A 338 10.32 -11.35 29.81
C ASP A 338 9.61 -11.27 28.47
N THR A 339 9.06 -12.40 28.02
CA THR A 339 8.24 -12.46 26.81
C THR A 339 6.79 -12.67 27.20
N ILE A 340 5.93 -11.74 26.83
CA ILE A 340 4.49 -11.81 27.04
C ILE A 340 3.84 -12.06 25.70
N ALA A 341 3.22 -13.23 25.56
CA ALA A 341 2.50 -13.62 24.36
C ALA A 341 1.26 -12.74 24.16
N ASP A 342 0.88 -12.55 22.90
CA ASP A 342 -0.32 -11.83 22.46
C ASP A 342 -0.39 -10.36 22.91
N GLN A 343 0.76 -9.74 23.18
CA GLN A 343 0.88 -8.37 23.67
C GLN A 343 1.75 -7.48 22.75
N GLY A 344 2.10 -7.97 21.55
CA GLY A 344 2.75 -7.18 20.50
C GLY A 344 1.75 -6.42 19.62
N MET A 345 2.20 -5.96 18.45
CA MET A 345 1.33 -5.33 17.46
C MET A 345 0.33 -6.35 16.86
N PRO A 346 -0.86 -5.90 16.44
CA PRO A 346 -1.77 -6.71 15.66
C PRO A 346 -1.12 -7.06 14.32
N ARG A 347 -1.21 -8.33 13.91
CA ARG A 347 -0.69 -8.74 12.60
C ARG A 347 -1.57 -8.16 11.50
N TRP A 348 -0.92 -7.45 10.58
CA TRP A 348 -1.60 -6.83 9.46
C TRP A 348 -1.88 -7.82 8.32
N ASN A 349 -3.04 -7.67 7.68
CA ASN A 349 -3.38 -8.32 6.42
C ASN A 349 -4.00 -7.32 5.44
N GLU A 350 -3.74 -7.53 4.15
CA GLU A 350 -4.32 -6.72 3.06
C GLU A 350 -5.86 -6.86 2.97
N GLU A 351 -6.40 -7.99 3.44
CA GLU A 351 -7.84 -8.30 3.36
C GLU A 351 -8.66 -7.74 4.52
N GLY A 352 -8.02 -7.10 5.51
CA GLY A 352 -8.71 -6.45 6.64
C GLY A 352 -9.40 -7.40 7.62
N ASP A 353 -9.21 -8.71 7.49
CA ASP A 353 -9.84 -9.70 8.36
C ASP A 353 -9.18 -9.67 9.74
N HIS A 354 -9.93 -9.26 10.76
CA HIS A 354 -9.47 -8.94 12.12
C HIS A 354 -9.01 -10.17 12.95
N GLY A 355 -8.74 -11.31 12.31
CA GLY A 355 -8.51 -12.60 12.94
C GLY A 355 -7.06 -13.01 13.15
N LEU A 356 -6.09 -12.20 12.76
CA LEU A 356 -4.67 -12.56 12.92
C LEU A 356 -4.18 -12.04 14.26
N GLY A 357 -3.77 -12.98 15.12
CA GLY A 357 -3.33 -12.73 16.49
C GLY A 357 -2.23 -11.68 16.62
N TYR A 358 -1.85 -11.41 17.86
CA TYR A 358 -0.90 -10.35 18.16
C TYR A 358 0.54 -10.88 18.09
N GLY A 359 1.49 -9.99 17.89
CA GLY A 359 2.90 -10.28 18.17
C GLY A 359 3.15 -10.45 19.67
N LYS A 360 4.42 -10.36 20.06
CA LYS A 360 4.87 -10.51 21.45
C LYS A 360 5.33 -9.17 22.01
N LEU A 361 5.22 -9.04 23.33
CA LEU A 361 5.85 -7.96 24.09
C LEU A 361 7.10 -8.49 24.80
N TYR A 362 8.24 -7.87 24.51
CA TYR A 362 9.51 -8.12 25.16
C TYR A 362 9.79 -7.05 26.21
N VAL A 363 9.80 -7.43 27.48
CA VAL A 363 10.08 -6.54 28.60
C VAL A 363 11.52 -6.75 29.04
N THR A 364 12.39 -5.79 28.76
CA THR A 364 13.78 -5.79 29.22
C THR A 364 13.87 -5.06 30.55
N TYR A 365 14.54 -5.64 31.54
CA TYR A 365 14.71 -5.01 32.85
C TYR A 365 16.06 -4.30 32.96
N GLU A 366 16.02 -2.99 33.21
CA GLU A 366 17.20 -2.17 33.47
C GLU A 366 17.36 -1.94 34.96
N LEU A 367 18.52 -2.33 35.51
CA LEU A 367 18.79 -2.25 36.94
C LEU A 367 19.42 -0.90 37.30
N VAL A 368 18.77 -0.16 38.18
CA VAL A 368 19.33 1.05 38.78
C VAL A 368 19.89 0.73 40.16
N LEU A 369 21.19 0.95 40.30
CA LEU A 369 21.93 0.83 41.56
C LEU A 369 21.89 2.16 42.33
N PRO A 370 21.92 2.12 43.67
CA PRO A 370 22.10 3.33 44.46
C PRO A 370 23.50 3.92 44.23
N ASP A 371 23.61 5.25 44.13
CA ASP A 371 24.89 5.94 43.90
C ASP A 371 25.88 5.77 45.07
N GLN A 372 25.37 5.70 46.30
CA GLN A 372 26.14 5.53 47.51
C GLN A 372 25.39 4.64 48.53
N MET A 373 26.15 3.92 49.35
CA MET A 373 25.63 3.15 50.48
C MET A 373 26.05 3.79 51.80
N ASP A 374 25.13 3.86 52.76
CA ASP A 374 25.49 4.29 54.11
C ASP A 374 26.35 3.22 54.83
N ALA A 375 27.04 3.62 55.91
CA ALA A 375 27.95 2.73 56.63
C ALA A 375 27.26 1.49 57.22
N LYS A 376 26.00 1.61 57.65
CA LYS A 376 25.25 0.51 58.25
C LYS A 376 24.84 -0.51 57.20
N MET A 377 24.32 -0.03 56.06
CA MET A 377 23.96 -0.80 54.88
C MET A 377 25.19 -1.54 54.36
N THR A 378 26.33 -0.86 54.25
CA THR A 378 27.59 -1.46 53.79
C THR A 378 27.99 -2.65 54.65
N ASN A 379 28.02 -2.50 55.97
CA ASN A 379 28.38 -3.59 56.89
C ASN A 379 27.41 -4.77 56.78
N GLN A 380 26.11 -4.50 56.71
CA GLN A 380 25.09 -5.56 56.60
C GLN A 380 25.18 -6.33 55.28
N PHE A 381 25.37 -5.63 54.16
CA PHE A 381 25.57 -6.27 52.86
C PHE A 381 26.87 -7.06 52.82
N TRP A 382 27.95 -6.53 53.38
CA TRP A 382 29.25 -7.20 53.43
C TRP A 382 29.17 -8.55 54.15
N ASP A 383 28.62 -8.57 55.36
CA ASP A 383 28.48 -9.79 56.16
C ASP A 383 27.61 -10.85 55.47
N LEU A 384 26.55 -10.41 54.78
CA LEU A 384 25.68 -11.30 54.02
C LEU A 384 26.43 -11.95 52.86
N TRP A 385 27.15 -11.16 52.07
CA TRP A 385 27.89 -11.65 50.91
C TRP A 385 29.07 -12.54 51.28
N GLU A 386 29.76 -12.26 52.38
CA GLU A 386 30.82 -13.14 52.90
C GLU A 386 30.27 -14.51 53.32
N LYS A 387 29.13 -14.54 54.02
CA LYS A 387 28.46 -15.80 54.37
C LYS A 387 28.00 -16.58 53.14
N TRP A 388 27.45 -15.88 52.15
CA TRP A 388 27.02 -16.51 50.90
C TRP A 388 28.21 -17.05 50.10
N ARG A 389 29.31 -16.28 49.95
CA ARG A 389 30.52 -16.73 49.23
C ARG A 389 31.12 -17.99 49.83
N LYS A 390 31.19 -18.07 51.16
CA LYS A 390 31.66 -19.26 51.89
C LYS A 390 30.80 -20.50 51.61
N THR A 391 29.53 -20.31 51.25
CA THR A 391 28.59 -21.40 50.99
C THR A 391 28.49 -21.77 49.51
N SER A 392 28.68 -20.79 48.61
CA SER A 392 28.34 -20.92 47.19
C SER A 392 29.54 -21.11 46.25
N SER A 393 30.78 -21.11 46.76
CA SER A 393 32.03 -21.41 46.02
C SER A 393 32.12 -20.82 44.60
N VAL A 394 31.78 -19.54 44.42
CA VAL A 394 31.97 -18.84 43.13
C VAL A 394 33.19 -17.93 43.27
N SER A 395 34.29 -18.32 42.64
CA SER A 395 35.49 -17.51 42.51
C SER A 395 35.55 -16.94 41.11
N LEU A 396 35.07 -15.70 40.93
CA LEU A 396 35.03 -15.05 39.62
C LEU A 396 36.40 -14.92 38.94
N HIS A 397 37.48 -14.87 39.73
CA HIS A 397 38.83 -14.81 39.22
C HIS A 397 39.25 -16.17 38.63
N GLU A 398 39.05 -17.26 39.38
CA GLU A 398 39.28 -18.62 38.90
C GLU A 398 38.38 -18.96 37.69
N ASP A 399 37.10 -18.60 37.77
CA ASP A 399 36.11 -18.82 36.71
C ASP A 399 36.41 -18.00 35.43
N SER A 400 37.11 -16.87 35.56
CA SER A 400 37.48 -16.03 34.42
C SER A 400 38.67 -16.57 33.62
N GLY A 401 39.42 -17.54 34.17
CA GLY A 401 40.63 -18.09 33.55
C GLY A 401 41.76 -17.06 33.36
N ARG A 402 41.70 -15.91 34.05
CA ARG A 402 42.75 -14.89 34.00
C ARG A 402 43.96 -15.37 34.80
N PRO A 403 45.19 -15.15 34.30
CA PRO A 403 46.38 -15.49 35.07
C PRO A 403 46.41 -14.69 36.37
N ASP A 404 46.93 -15.32 37.42
CA ASP A 404 47.10 -14.67 38.71
C ASP A 404 48.01 -13.44 38.57
N PRO A 405 47.74 -12.37 39.35
CA PRO A 405 48.67 -11.26 39.43
C PRO A 405 50.04 -11.79 39.84
N PRO A 406 51.14 -11.35 39.20
CA PRO A 406 52.48 -11.74 39.64
C PRO A 406 52.64 -11.39 41.12
N GLU A 407 53.19 -12.31 41.91
CA GLU A 407 53.55 -12.03 43.30
C GLU A 407 54.35 -10.73 43.32
N ARG A 408 53.87 -9.75 44.09
CA ARG A 408 54.66 -8.55 44.34
C ARG A 408 55.86 -9.02 45.15
N ASP A 409 57.02 -9.09 44.49
CA ASP A 409 58.31 -9.16 45.18
C ASP A 409 58.36 -7.99 46.17
N GLU A 410 58.18 -8.28 47.46
CA GLU A 410 58.39 -7.34 48.54
C GLU A 410 59.88 -6.99 48.56
N LEU A 411 60.22 -5.82 48.00
CA LEU A 411 61.52 -5.16 48.15
C LEU A 411 61.54 -4.23 49.36
#